data_AF-A0A3B9H7A3-F1
#
_entry.id   AF-A0A3B9H7A3-F1
#
_cell.length_a   1.000
_cell.length_b   1.000
_cell.length_c   1.000
_cell.angle_alpha   90.00
_cell.angle_beta   90.00
_cell.angle_gamma   90.00
#
_symmetry.space_group_name_H-M   'P 1'
#
loop_
_entity.id
_entity.type
_entity.pdbx_description
1 polymer ?
#
loop_
_entity_poly.entity_id
_entity_poly.type
_entity_poly.pdbx_seq_one_letter_code
_entity_poly.pdbx_strand_id
1 'polypeptide(L)'
;SGLVKVETVFDGEKQDAFRPKTVYHYIQDRSLTPDIVIDVTEEYETKIEAIKAFSSQFYDPNSDEPETPISSLEFWHYIEARARSHGRLINAKYGEGFTAERSIGVQDITSLF
;
A
#
# COMPACT_ATOMS: atom_id res chain seq x y z
N SER A 1 -1.32 22.25 -15.95
CA SER A 1 -2.39 21.24 -15.79
C SER A 1 -2.51 20.49 -17.11
N GLY A 2 -2.57 19.15 -17.11
CA GLY A 2 -2.50 18.32 -18.32
C GLY A 2 -3.83 18.10 -19.04
N LEU A 3 -4.96 18.45 -18.41
CA LEU A 3 -6.31 18.26 -18.94
C LEU A 3 -7.15 19.54 -18.82
N VAL A 4 -6.62 20.67 -19.28
CA VAL A 4 -7.32 21.98 -19.23
C VAL A 4 -8.68 21.95 -19.96
N LYS A 5 -8.87 21.00 -20.89
CA LYS A 5 -10.10 20.85 -21.67
C LYS A 5 -11.16 19.95 -21.01
N VAL A 6 -10.81 19.26 -19.92
CA VAL A 6 -11.75 18.41 -19.19
C VAL A 6 -12.31 19.24 -18.05
N GLU A 7 -13.53 19.74 -18.21
CA GLU A 7 -14.26 20.40 -17.14
C GLU A 7 -15.05 19.35 -16.36
N THR A 8 -14.92 19.33 -15.05
CA THR A 8 -15.72 18.49 -14.15
C THR A 8 -16.57 19.38 -13.25
N VAL A 9 -17.76 18.89 -12.87
CA VAL A 9 -18.74 19.62 -12.06
C VAL A 9 -19.12 18.77 -10.86
N PHE A 10 -19.14 19.37 -9.67
CA PHE A 10 -19.58 18.74 -8.43
C PHE A 10 -20.55 19.68 -7.71
N ASP A 11 -21.72 19.19 -7.32
CA ASP A 11 -22.81 19.99 -6.73
C ASP A 11 -23.18 21.26 -7.51
N GLY A 12 -23.09 21.19 -8.84
CA GLY A 12 -23.39 22.31 -9.74
C GLY A 12 -22.23 23.30 -9.94
N GLU A 13 -21.12 23.14 -9.23
CA GLU A 13 -19.94 24.01 -9.31
C GLU A 13 -18.82 23.38 -10.15
N LYS A 14 -18.16 24.18 -10.99
CA LYS A 14 -16.99 23.73 -11.75
C LYS A 14 -15.82 23.48 -10.80
N GLN A 15 -15.15 22.34 -10.96
CA GLN A 15 -13.99 22.00 -10.13
C GLN A 15 -12.71 22.64 -10.70
N ASP A 16 -11.85 23.10 -9.81
CA ASP A 16 -10.53 23.61 -10.17
C ASP A 16 -9.57 22.49 -10.60
N ALA A 17 -8.64 22.83 -11.49
CA ALA A 17 -7.60 21.91 -11.92
C ALA A 17 -6.66 21.56 -10.75
N PHE A 18 -6.72 20.31 -10.31
CA PHE A 18 -5.81 19.76 -9.31
C PHE A 18 -4.62 19.05 -9.95
N ARG A 19 -3.41 19.32 -9.46
CA ARG A 19 -2.21 18.54 -9.79
C ARG A 19 -1.69 17.89 -8.51
N PRO A 20 -1.68 16.54 -8.43
CA PRO A 20 -1.06 15.85 -7.31
C PRO A 20 0.40 16.30 -7.16
N LYS A 21 0.82 16.54 -5.91
CA LYS A 21 2.20 16.89 -5.59
C LYS A 21 3.13 15.70 -5.85
N THR A 22 2.69 14.52 -5.42
CA THR A 22 3.39 13.24 -5.53
C THR A 22 2.40 12.13 -5.88
N VAL A 23 2.91 11.08 -6.52
CA VAL A 23 2.18 9.84 -6.84
C VAL A 23 3.13 8.69 -6.54
N TYR A 24 2.68 7.75 -5.72
CA TYR A 24 3.44 6.56 -5.32
C TYR A 24 2.59 5.31 -5.57
N HIS A 25 3.25 4.17 -5.76
CA HIS A 25 2.58 2.89 -6.00
C HIS A 25 2.95 1.90 -4.91
N TYR A 26 1.94 1.39 -4.21
CA TYR A 26 2.13 0.37 -3.18
C TYR A 26 2.41 -1.00 -3.81
N ILE A 27 3.17 -1.85 -3.09
CA ILE A 27 3.59 -3.18 -3.56
C ILE A 27 2.67 -4.26 -2.97
N GLN A 28 1.82 -4.88 -3.80
CA GLN A 28 0.78 -5.83 -3.34
C GLN A 28 1.08 -7.31 -3.53
N ASP A 29 1.55 -7.73 -4.70
CA ASP A 29 1.66 -9.16 -5.04
C ASP A 29 3.05 -9.45 -5.58
N ARG A 30 3.45 -8.82 -6.67
CA ARG A 30 4.78 -9.04 -7.25
C ARG A 30 5.87 -8.56 -6.30
N SER A 31 6.93 -9.35 -6.19
CA SER A 31 8.15 -8.92 -5.52
C SER A 31 8.80 -7.80 -6.32
N LEU A 32 8.78 -6.59 -5.76
CA LEU A 32 9.40 -5.40 -6.29
C LEU A 32 10.32 -4.83 -5.21
N THR A 33 11.44 -4.24 -5.63
CA THR A 33 12.28 -3.47 -4.70
C THR A 33 11.60 -2.14 -4.42
N PRO A 34 11.31 -1.81 -3.14
CA PRO A 34 10.73 -0.51 -2.81
C PRO A 34 11.75 0.63 -2.97
N ASP A 35 11.27 1.79 -3.43
CA ASP A 35 12.03 3.05 -3.40
C ASP A 35 11.89 3.76 -2.05
N ILE A 36 10.75 3.54 -1.37
CA ILE A 36 10.43 4.08 -0.04
C ILE A 36 9.88 2.94 0.80
N VAL A 37 10.35 2.83 2.04
CA VAL A 37 9.73 1.99 3.06
C VAL A 37 9.26 2.87 4.21
N ILE A 38 8.02 2.65 4.65
CA ILE A 38 7.43 3.29 5.82
C ILE A 38 7.41 2.26 6.95
N ASP A 39 7.92 2.62 8.14
CA ASP A 39 7.72 1.81 9.35
C ASP A 39 6.24 1.83 9.73
N VAL A 40 5.64 0.66 9.77
CA VAL A 40 4.22 0.46 10.14
C VAL A 40 4.10 -0.47 11.35
N THR A 41 5.13 -0.53 12.18
CA THR A 41 5.19 -1.49 13.29
C THR A 41 4.04 -1.32 14.27
N GLU A 42 3.62 -0.09 14.54
CA GLU A 42 2.52 0.22 15.47
C GLU A 42 1.14 -0.06 14.83
N GLU A 43 1.02 0.11 13.51
CA GLU A 43 -0.24 -0.04 12.76
C GLU A 43 -0.45 -1.45 12.17
N TYR A 44 0.56 -2.32 12.24
CA TYR A 44 0.52 -3.63 11.58
C TYR A 44 -0.70 -4.46 11.98
N GLU A 45 -1.04 -4.49 13.28
CA GLU A 45 -2.23 -5.23 13.74
C GLU A 45 -3.53 -4.62 13.19
N THR A 46 -3.64 -3.29 13.15
CA THR A 46 -4.80 -2.61 12.56
C THR A 46 -4.93 -2.92 11.07
N LYS A 47 -3.82 -2.97 10.34
CA LYS A 47 -3.79 -3.39 8.93
C LYS A 47 -4.32 -4.83 8.78
N ILE A 48 -3.88 -5.75 9.63
CA ILE A 48 -4.33 -7.15 9.56
C ILE A 48 -5.83 -7.26 9.82
N GLU A 49 -6.37 -6.55 10.83
CA GLU A 49 -7.80 -6.52 11.10
C GLU A 49 -8.61 -5.90 9.95
N ALA A 50 -8.08 -4.85 9.31
CA ALA A 50 -8.70 -4.24 8.13
C ALA A 50 -8.79 -5.21 6.93
N ILE A 51 -7.78 -6.07 6.74
CA ILE A 51 -7.80 -7.11 5.70
C ILE A 51 -8.84 -8.20 6.06
N LYS A 52 -8.85 -8.66 7.32
CA LYS A 52 -9.79 -9.68 7.80
C LYS A 52 -11.26 -9.25 7.70
N ALA A 53 -11.55 -7.94 7.72
CA ALA A 53 -12.90 -7.41 7.58
C ALA A 53 -13.57 -7.81 6.25
N PHE A 54 -12.81 -8.14 5.21
CA PHE A 54 -13.32 -8.69 3.95
C PHE A 54 -13.42 -10.22 4.03
N SER A 55 -14.11 -10.73 5.06
CA SER A 55 -14.12 -12.15 5.41
C SER A 55 -14.53 -13.10 4.28
N SER A 56 -15.36 -12.64 3.33
CA SER A 56 -15.76 -13.43 2.16
C SER A 56 -14.69 -13.57 1.08
N GLN A 57 -13.56 -12.85 1.19
CA GLN A 57 -12.45 -12.91 0.22
C GLN A 57 -11.23 -13.67 0.76
N PHE A 58 -11.22 -14.02 2.06
CA PHE A 58 -10.06 -14.59 2.75
C PHE A 58 -10.42 -15.92 3.43
N TYR A 59 -9.40 -16.62 3.94
CA TYR A 59 -9.53 -17.97 4.50
C TYR A 59 -10.71 -18.12 5.46
N ASP A 60 -11.69 -18.95 5.09
CA ASP A 60 -12.76 -19.43 5.93
C ASP A 60 -12.72 -20.97 5.93
N PRO A 61 -12.43 -21.62 7.08
CA PRO A 61 -12.36 -23.08 7.17
C PRO A 61 -13.69 -23.79 6.90
N ASN A 62 -14.80 -23.05 6.85
CA ASN A 62 -16.14 -23.59 6.58
C ASN A 62 -16.66 -23.24 5.17
N SER A 63 -15.83 -22.60 4.34
CA SER A 63 -16.25 -22.23 2.98
C SER A 63 -16.17 -23.43 2.04
N ASP A 64 -17.22 -23.62 1.25
CA ASP A 64 -17.28 -24.58 0.13
C ASP A 64 -16.85 -23.94 -1.21
N GLU A 65 -16.40 -22.68 -1.20
CA GLU A 65 -15.95 -21.98 -2.41
C GLU A 65 -14.57 -22.49 -2.89
N PRO A 66 -14.28 -22.40 -4.20
CA PRO A 66 -12.97 -22.77 -4.71
C PRO A 66 -11.86 -21.95 -4.07
N GLU A 67 -10.77 -22.61 -3.64
CA GLU A 67 -9.62 -21.90 -3.13
C GLU A 67 -9.02 -20.96 -4.19
N THR A 68 -8.75 -19.74 -3.75
CA THR A 68 -7.98 -18.74 -4.49
C THR A 68 -6.65 -18.49 -3.77
N PRO A 69 -5.63 -17.90 -4.43
CA PRO A 69 -4.36 -17.59 -3.77
C PRO A 69 -4.52 -16.79 -2.46
N ILE A 70 -5.56 -15.94 -2.38
CA ILE A 70 -5.83 -15.08 -1.22
C ILE A 70 -6.69 -15.76 -0.14
N SER A 71 -7.42 -16.83 -0.47
CA SER A 71 -8.26 -17.55 0.50
C SER A 71 -7.51 -18.65 1.26
N SER A 72 -6.19 -18.74 1.11
CA SER A 72 -5.35 -19.74 1.79
C SER A 72 -4.68 -19.19 3.05
N LEU A 73 -4.30 -20.05 3.98
CA LEU A 73 -3.47 -19.67 5.13
C LEU A 73 -2.10 -19.11 4.70
N GLU A 74 -1.58 -19.58 3.57
CA GLU A 74 -0.32 -19.12 3.00
C GLU A 74 -0.34 -17.64 2.64
N PHE A 75 -1.52 -17.08 2.30
CA PHE A 75 -1.66 -15.65 2.05
C PHE A 75 -1.32 -14.80 3.29
N TRP A 76 -1.70 -15.25 4.48
CA TRP A 76 -1.40 -14.54 5.72
C TRP A 76 0.08 -14.59 6.06
N HIS A 77 0.70 -15.76 5.92
CA HIS A 77 2.16 -15.92 6.07
C HIS A 77 2.90 -15.02 5.06
N TYR A 78 2.38 -14.93 3.84
CA TYR A 78 2.95 -14.09 2.81
C TYR A 78 2.89 -12.59 3.12
N ILE A 79 1.75 -12.09 3.60
CA ILE A 79 1.61 -10.68 4.02
C ILE A 79 2.62 -10.37 5.13
N GLU A 80 2.70 -11.22 6.15
CA GLU A 80 3.63 -11.01 7.27
C GLU A 80 5.08 -11.05 6.80
N ALA A 81 5.45 -12.05 6.00
CA ALA A 81 6.81 -12.19 5.48
C ALA A 81 7.23 -10.96 4.69
N ARG A 82 6.35 -10.40 3.85
CA ARG A 82 6.66 -9.17 3.12
C ARG A 82 6.82 -7.98 4.04
N ALA A 83 5.92 -7.79 5.00
CA ALA A 83 6.00 -6.69 5.95
C ALA A 83 7.33 -6.73 6.73
N ARG A 84 7.74 -7.91 7.18
CA ARG A 84 9.05 -8.11 7.84
C ARG A 84 10.23 -7.86 6.92
N SER A 85 10.15 -8.34 5.68
CA SER A 85 11.20 -8.14 4.66
C SER A 85 11.45 -6.66 4.39
N HIS A 86 10.39 -5.87 4.19
CA HIS A 86 10.51 -4.43 4.02
C HIS A 86 10.99 -3.73 5.29
N GLY A 87 10.43 -4.07 6.46
CA GLY A 87 10.86 -3.50 7.74
C GLY A 87 12.37 -3.70 7.97
N ARG A 88 12.91 -4.87 7.61
CA ARG A 88 14.34 -5.17 7.74
C ARG A 88 15.22 -4.18 6.98
N LEU A 89 14.78 -3.65 5.84
CA LEU A 89 15.55 -2.68 5.03
C LEU A 89 15.81 -1.37 5.77
N ILE A 90 14.93 -1.00 6.70
CA ILE A 90 15.02 0.23 7.50
C ILE A 90 15.23 -0.04 9.00
N ASN A 91 15.57 -1.29 9.38
CA ASN A 91 15.71 -1.72 10.78
C ASN A 91 14.43 -1.57 11.64
N ALA A 92 13.25 -1.66 11.02
CA ALA A 92 11.95 -1.75 11.68
C ALA A 92 11.44 -3.20 11.76
N LYS A 93 10.43 -3.48 12.60
CA LYS A 93 9.81 -4.81 12.69
C LYS A 93 8.94 -5.10 11.45
N TYR A 94 8.15 -4.12 11.04
CA TYR A 94 7.28 -4.21 9.87
C TYR A 94 7.40 -2.94 9.02
N GLY A 95 7.41 -3.10 7.70
CA GLY A 95 7.46 -2.00 6.75
C GLY A 95 6.50 -2.17 5.58
N GLU A 96 6.01 -1.05 5.05
CA GLU A 96 5.30 -1.00 3.77
C GLU A 96 6.15 -0.34 2.70
N GLY A 97 6.25 -1.01 1.55
CA GLY A 97 7.08 -0.59 0.44
C GLY A 97 6.27 0.09 -0.65
N PHE A 98 6.81 1.19 -1.17
CA PHE A 98 6.23 1.96 -2.27
C PHE A 98 7.29 2.19 -3.36
N THR A 99 6.86 2.25 -4.62
CA THR A 99 7.68 2.71 -5.75
C THR A 99 7.32 4.13 -6.16
N ALA A 100 8.31 4.86 -6.65
CA ALA A 100 8.20 6.25 -7.07
C ALA A 100 8.62 6.40 -8.54
N GLU A 101 7.75 7.00 -9.37
CA GLU A 101 8.09 7.28 -10.77
C GLU A 101 9.03 8.49 -10.91
N ARG A 102 8.96 9.41 -9.95
CA ARG A 102 9.76 10.64 -9.92
C ARG A 102 10.73 10.59 -8.75
N SER A 103 11.89 11.22 -8.92
CA SER A 103 12.88 11.35 -7.85
C SER A 103 12.28 11.99 -6.59
N ILE A 104 12.62 11.42 -5.43
CA ILE A 104 12.18 11.89 -4.13
C ILE A 104 13.07 13.05 -3.71
N GLY A 105 12.48 14.23 -3.52
CA GLY A 105 13.20 15.40 -3.01
C GLY A 105 13.22 15.42 -1.49
N VAL A 106 14.41 15.59 -0.90
CA VAL A 106 14.61 15.77 0.55
C VAL A 106 15.45 17.02 0.79
N GLN A 107 15.17 17.75 1.88
CA GLN A 107 15.97 18.93 2.25
C GLN A 107 17.23 18.56 3.04
N ASP A 108 17.15 17.49 3.82
CA ASP A 108 18.25 16.93 4.61
C ASP A 108 18.16 15.41 4.53
N ILE A 109 19.24 14.76 4.09
CA ILE A 109 19.29 13.30 3.98
C ILE A 109 19.50 12.64 5.35
N THR A 110 20.04 13.38 6.32
CA THR A 110 20.36 12.86 7.66
C THR A 110 19.15 12.81 8.58
N SER A 111 18.04 13.45 8.19
CA SER A 111 16.75 13.31 8.88
C SER A 111 15.95 12.11 8.39
N LEU A 112 16.41 11.40 7.36
CA LEU A 112 15.83 10.12 6.97
C LEU A 112 16.21 9.08 8.01
N PHE A 113 15.27 8.18 8.27
CA PHE A 113 15.28 7.20 9.36
C PHE A 113 16.63 6.48 9.55
#